data_AF-A0A941XXH4-F1
#
_entry.id   AF-A0A941XXH4-F1
#
_cell.length_a   1.000
_cell.length_b   1.000
_cell.length_c   1.000
_cell.angle_alpha   90.00
_cell.angle_beta   90.00
_cell.angle_gamma   90.00
#
_symmetry.space_group_name_H-M   'P 1'
#
loop_
_entity.id
_entity.type
_entity.pdbx_description
1 polymer ?
#
loop_
_entity_poly.entity_id
_entity_poly.type
_entity_poly.pdbx_seq_one_letter_code
_entity_poly.pdbx_strand_id
1 'polypeptide(L)'
;MKLVDGYVRSPLSGIAPWILMALISGPGRFEEAAAAALGLSLLTVWVGHRRGVPVHLLESFGVAYFAVMAVLGLFAPDGVITWLELWSGELSNIALAAFAILTLVIRRPFTLAYAKDTTPREHWDSPLFLKINYAISGAWAAAFLFSAIVGAYGDAVLADNNNFWTAWILPIGAIIFAVSFTEFYPDYATAKFAQSVGEPTDPPAPVLKVFDWLPPFVTVAGIAGWVSDALPDAVGIALIVVGVAGSALMRKLLPAEAPESTDPR
;
A
#
# COMPACT_ATOMS: atom_id res chain seq x y z
N MET A 1 18.20 -14.53 10.76
CA MET A 1 18.74 -13.17 10.56
C MET A 1 18.29 -12.54 9.24
N LYS A 2 18.34 -13.27 8.10
CA LYS A 2 17.91 -12.79 6.76
C LYS A 2 16.50 -12.18 6.69
N LEU A 3 15.51 -12.75 7.39
CA LEU A 3 14.11 -12.26 7.35
C LEU A 3 13.95 -10.84 7.93
N VAL A 4 14.62 -10.57 9.05
CA VAL A 4 14.53 -9.24 9.70
C VAL A 4 15.30 -8.19 8.88
N ASP A 5 16.39 -8.58 8.21
CA ASP A 5 17.12 -7.67 7.30
C ASP A 5 16.26 -7.31 6.10
N GLY A 6 15.54 -8.30 5.55
CA GLY A 6 14.59 -8.10 4.47
C GLY A 6 13.45 -7.16 4.86
N TYR A 7 12.82 -7.40 6.01
CA TYR A 7 11.71 -6.57 6.50
C TYR A 7 12.12 -5.10 6.65
N VAL A 8 13.18 -4.83 7.41
CA VAL A 8 13.60 -3.47 7.76
C VAL A 8 14.07 -2.66 6.55
N ARG A 9 14.66 -3.31 5.55
CA ARG A 9 15.11 -2.66 4.30
C ARG A 9 14.00 -2.52 3.26
N SER A 10 12.86 -3.17 3.46
CA SER A 10 11.74 -3.11 2.53
C SER A 10 10.77 -1.99 2.89
N PRO A 11 9.99 -1.46 1.92
CA PRO A 11 8.90 -0.52 2.20
C PRO A 11 7.85 -1.04 3.20
N LEU A 12 7.80 -2.36 3.45
CA LEU A 12 6.88 -2.97 4.42
C LEU A 12 7.15 -2.48 5.85
N SER A 13 8.39 -2.10 6.17
CA SER A 13 8.75 -1.60 7.50
C SER A 13 7.99 -0.32 7.85
N GLY A 14 7.83 0.58 6.89
CA GLY A 14 7.09 1.83 7.05
C GLY A 14 5.57 1.66 7.05
N ILE A 15 5.04 0.60 6.42
CA ILE A 15 3.60 0.37 6.24
C ILE A 15 3.02 -0.56 7.33
N ALA A 16 3.81 -1.49 7.88
CA ALA A 16 3.33 -2.49 8.83
C ALA A 16 2.63 -1.93 10.09
N PRO A 17 3.11 -0.84 10.74
CA PRO A 17 2.40 -0.24 11.86
C PRO A 17 0.99 0.26 11.52
N TRP A 18 0.79 0.76 10.29
CA TRP A 18 -0.52 1.21 9.80
C TRP A 18 -1.47 0.04 9.58
N ILE A 19 -0.97 -1.07 9.04
CA ILE A 19 -1.73 -2.31 8.91
C ILE A 19 -2.12 -2.84 10.29
N LEU A 20 -1.18 -2.84 11.25
CA LEU A 20 -1.45 -3.29 12.61
C LEU A 20 -2.55 -2.46 13.27
N MET A 21 -2.48 -1.14 13.14
CA MET A 21 -3.52 -0.23 13.61
C MET A 21 -4.87 -0.57 12.97
N ALA A 22 -4.93 -0.72 11.65
CA ALA A 22 -6.16 -1.03 10.93
C ALA A 22 -6.80 -2.37 11.34
N LEU A 23 -5.99 -3.38 11.66
CA LEU A 23 -6.48 -4.71 12.06
C LEU A 23 -6.95 -4.79 13.52
N ILE A 24 -6.33 -4.01 14.42
CA ILE A 24 -6.66 -4.03 15.85
C ILE A 24 -7.77 -3.04 16.17
N SER A 25 -7.85 -1.92 15.44
CA SER A 25 -8.84 -0.88 15.66
C SER A 25 -10.25 -1.47 15.58
N GLY A 26 -11.05 -1.14 16.59
CA GLY A 26 -12.42 -1.60 16.76
C GLY A 26 -12.99 -1.07 18.07
N PRO A 27 -14.30 -1.29 18.32
CA PRO A 27 -14.97 -0.76 19.51
C PRO A 27 -14.26 -1.18 20.80
N GLY A 28 -13.87 -0.21 21.63
CA GLY A 28 -13.16 -0.42 22.89
C GLY A 28 -11.69 -0.82 22.78
N ARG A 29 -11.08 -0.81 21.58
CA ARG A 29 -9.71 -1.31 21.34
C ARG A 29 -8.77 -0.26 20.78
N PHE A 30 -9.18 1.01 20.72
CA PHE A 30 -8.38 2.08 20.13
C PHE A 30 -7.04 2.29 20.85
N GLU A 31 -7.06 2.33 22.19
CA GLU A 31 -5.84 2.50 22.99
C GLU A 31 -4.83 1.37 22.74
N GLU A 32 -5.30 0.12 22.71
CA GLU A 32 -4.48 -1.05 22.42
C GLU A 32 -3.90 -0.99 21.00
N ALA A 33 -4.72 -0.61 20.01
CA ALA A 33 -4.29 -0.46 18.62
C ALA A 33 -3.22 0.62 18.48
N ALA A 34 -3.45 1.80 19.07
CA ALA A 34 -2.52 2.93 19.03
C ALA A 34 -1.20 2.60 19.71
N ALA A 35 -1.25 1.99 20.90
CA ALA A 35 -0.06 1.57 21.63
C ALA A 35 0.72 0.48 20.89
N ALA A 36 0.03 -0.51 20.30
CA ALA A 36 0.66 -1.56 19.53
C ALA A 36 1.32 -1.02 18.25
N ALA A 37 0.66 -0.12 17.52
CA ALA A 37 1.20 0.53 16.34
C ALA A 37 2.40 1.43 16.67
N LEU A 38 2.35 2.18 17.77
CA LEU A 38 3.48 2.96 18.26
C LEU A 38 4.65 2.05 18.65
N GLY A 39 4.39 0.98 19.39
CA GLY A 39 5.38 -0.01 19.81
C GLY A 39 6.07 -0.66 18.60
N LEU A 40 5.31 -1.07 17.59
CA LEU A 40 5.85 -1.63 16.36
C LEU A 40 6.66 -0.61 15.55
N SER A 41 6.21 0.65 15.50
CA SER A 41 6.95 1.74 14.83
C SER A 41 8.29 2.00 15.49
N LEU A 42 8.31 2.15 16.82
CA LEU A 42 9.54 2.35 17.59
C LEU A 42 10.48 1.15 17.48
N LEU A 43 9.93 -0.07 17.55
CA LEU A 43 10.70 -1.29 17.37
C LEU A 43 11.33 -1.35 15.97
N THR A 44 10.58 -1.01 14.93
CA THR A 44 11.05 -1.00 13.54
C THR A 44 12.19 0.00 13.36
N VAL A 45 12.04 1.22 13.87
CA VAL A 45 13.08 2.26 13.86
C VAL A 45 14.31 1.81 14.65
N TRP A 46 14.12 1.23 15.83
CA TRP A 46 15.22 0.77 16.68
C TRP A 46 16.02 -0.38 16.03
N VAL A 47 15.33 -1.38 15.47
CA VAL A 47 15.98 -2.49 14.75
C VAL A 47 16.68 -1.97 13.50
N GLY A 48 16.07 -1.03 12.76
CA GLY A 48 16.68 -0.36 11.61
C GLY A 48 17.98 0.35 11.96
N HIS A 49 17.95 1.16 13.01
CA HIS A 49 19.12 1.86 13.51
C HIS A 49 20.24 0.89 13.93
N ARG A 50 19.90 -0.19 14.65
CA ARG A 50 20.85 -1.25 15.03
C ARG A 50 21.47 -1.98 13.83
N ARG A 51 20.81 -1.97 12.68
CA ARG A 51 21.25 -2.62 11.44
C ARG A 51 21.83 -1.64 10.41
N GLY A 52 22.02 -0.38 10.79
CA GLY A 52 22.57 0.66 9.93
C GLY A 52 21.64 1.07 8.77
N VAL A 53 20.35 0.79 8.87
CA VAL A 53 19.35 1.24 7.89
C VAL A 53 18.96 2.68 8.26
N PRO A 54 19.00 3.63 7.30
CA PRO A 54 18.58 4.99 7.56
C PRO A 54 17.09 5.03 7.93
N VAL A 55 16.71 5.95 8.81
CA VAL A 55 15.30 6.21 9.13
C VAL A 55 14.75 7.12 8.04
N HIS A 56 13.73 6.66 7.31
CA HIS A 56 13.10 7.47 6.28
C HIS A 56 11.99 8.33 6.89
N LEU A 57 11.44 9.19 6.02
CA LEU A 57 10.45 10.18 6.42
C LEU A 57 9.13 9.52 6.82
N LEU A 58 8.77 8.37 6.22
CA LEU A 58 7.53 7.66 6.50
C LEU A 58 7.57 7.00 7.89
N GLU A 59 8.68 6.41 8.32
CA GLU A 59 8.79 5.86 9.69
C GLU A 59 8.74 6.97 10.72
N SER A 60 9.42 8.09 10.47
CA SER A 60 9.40 9.26 11.36
C SER A 60 7.98 9.84 11.49
N PHE A 61 7.28 9.93 10.36
CA PHE A 61 5.88 10.36 10.31
C PHE A 61 4.96 9.39 11.04
N GLY A 62 5.12 8.08 10.82
CA GLY A 62 4.37 7.04 11.52
C GLY A 62 4.56 7.10 13.02
N VAL A 63 5.81 7.16 13.51
CA VAL A 63 6.10 7.31 14.94
C VAL A 63 5.42 8.54 15.53
N ALA A 64 5.52 9.70 14.85
CA ALA A 64 4.88 10.92 15.31
C ALA A 64 3.35 10.79 15.35
N TYR A 65 2.74 10.24 14.30
CA TYR A 65 1.30 10.02 14.20
C TYR A 65 0.81 9.08 15.30
N PHE A 66 1.42 7.90 15.46
CA PHE A 66 1.01 6.94 16.48
C PHE A 66 1.30 7.43 17.90
N ALA A 67 2.33 8.25 18.11
CA ALA A 67 2.57 8.89 19.40
C ALA A 67 1.42 9.85 19.76
N VAL A 68 0.95 10.66 18.80
CA VAL A 68 -0.22 11.53 18.99
C VAL A 68 -1.46 10.69 19.28
N MET A 69 -1.71 9.63 18.50
CA MET A 69 -2.87 8.76 18.70
C MET A 69 -2.85 8.04 20.06
N ALA A 70 -1.68 7.58 20.52
CA ALA A 70 -1.52 6.96 21.84
C ALA A 70 -1.74 7.97 22.98
N VAL A 71 -1.22 9.20 22.84
CA VAL A 71 -1.48 10.28 23.82
C VAL A 71 -2.98 10.62 23.86
N LEU A 72 -3.63 10.71 22.71
CA LEU A 72 -5.08 10.94 22.66
C LEU A 72 -5.85 9.77 23.29
N GLY A 73 -5.47 8.53 23.01
CA GLY A 73 -6.09 7.36 23.64
C GLY A 73 -6.00 7.37 25.16
N LEU A 74 -4.88 7.82 25.72
CA LEU A 74 -4.65 7.82 27.18
C LEU A 74 -5.28 8.99 27.93
N PHE A 75 -5.43 10.16 27.27
CA PHE A 75 -5.75 11.40 27.96
C PHE A 75 -6.99 12.13 27.43
N ALA A 76 -7.54 11.73 26.28
CA ALA A 76 -8.72 12.40 25.73
C ALA A 76 -9.99 11.98 26.49
N PRO A 77 -11.04 12.83 26.52
CA PRO A 77 -12.34 12.44 27.07
C PRO A 77 -12.97 11.27 26.30
N ASP A 78 -13.80 10.46 26.97
CA ASP A 78 -14.46 9.29 26.38
C ASP A 78 -15.13 9.57 25.04
N GLY A 79 -15.82 10.71 24.90
CA GLY A 79 -16.46 11.10 23.65
C GLY A 79 -15.49 11.30 22.47
N VAL A 80 -14.27 11.75 22.74
CA VAL A 80 -13.21 11.86 21.73
C VAL A 80 -12.65 10.48 21.40
N ILE A 81 -12.47 9.61 22.40
CA ILE A 81 -12.00 8.23 22.19
C ILE A 81 -13.00 7.46 21.34
N THR A 82 -14.30 7.54 21.63
CA THR A 82 -15.35 6.91 20.80
C THR A 82 -15.35 7.46 19.37
N TRP A 83 -15.11 8.76 19.19
CA TRP A 83 -14.96 9.34 17.85
C TRP A 83 -13.69 8.82 17.14
N LEU A 84 -12.58 8.68 17.85
CA LEU A 84 -11.35 8.11 17.29
C LEU A 84 -11.49 6.62 16.97
N GLU A 85 -12.23 5.85 17.77
CA GLU A 85 -12.58 4.46 17.45
C GLU A 85 -13.31 4.35 16.13
N LEU A 86 -14.21 5.30 15.86
CA LEU A 86 -14.99 5.37 14.63
C LEU A 86 -14.15 5.85 13.43
N TRP A 87 -13.33 6.89 13.61
CA TRP A 87 -12.69 7.62 12.52
C TRP A 87 -11.18 7.35 12.36
N SER A 88 -10.56 6.51 13.20
CA SER A 88 -9.11 6.28 13.18
C SER A 88 -8.58 5.74 11.85
N GLY A 89 -9.32 4.84 11.21
CA GLY A 89 -8.98 4.32 9.88
C GLY A 89 -8.97 5.42 8.83
N GLU A 90 -10.02 6.24 8.81
CA GLU A 90 -10.18 7.37 7.89
C GLU A 90 -9.11 8.43 8.13
N LEU A 91 -8.88 8.82 9.39
CA LEU A 91 -7.82 9.74 9.79
C LEU A 91 -6.44 9.25 9.36
N SER A 92 -6.19 7.94 9.43
CA SER A 92 -4.92 7.36 9.00
C SER A 92 -4.74 7.47 7.49
N ASN A 93 -5.78 7.18 6.71
CA ASN A 93 -5.75 7.37 5.25
C ASN A 93 -5.59 8.84 4.86
N ILE A 94 -6.30 9.76 5.52
CA ILE A 94 -6.15 11.21 5.32
C ILE A 94 -4.72 11.65 5.66
N ALA A 95 -4.17 11.20 6.79
CA ALA A 95 -2.82 11.54 7.22
C ALA A 95 -1.77 11.05 6.21
N LEU A 96 -1.89 9.81 5.72
CA LEU A 96 -1.02 9.24 4.71
C LEU A 96 -1.17 9.92 3.34
N ALA A 97 -2.39 10.24 2.92
CA ALA A 97 -2.64 10.99 1.69
C ALA A 97 -2.02 12.39 1.76
N ALA A 98 -2.27 13.12 2.85
CA ALA A 98 -1.71 14.45 3.08
C ALA A 98 -0.18 14.40 3.11
N PHE A 99 0.40 13.40 3.78
CA PHE A 99 1.84 13.17 3.80
C PHE A 99 2.40 12.94 2.40
N ALA A 100 1.84 11.99 1.64
CA ALA A 100 2.30 11.66 0.29
C ALA A 100 2.18 12.87 -0.65
N ILE A 101 1.03 13.57 -0.64
CA ILE A 101 0.80 14.78 -1.43
C ILE A 101 1.79 15.89 -1.05
N LEU A 102 1.99 16.13 0.24
CA LEU A 102 2.94 17.14 0.71
C LEU A 102 4.35 16.85 0.20
N THR A 103 4.78 15.59 0.23
CA THR A 103 6.11 15.18 -0.27
C THR A 103 6.27 15.43 -1.77
N LEU A 104 5.20 15.27 -2.56
CA LEU A 104 5.17 15.62 -3.97
C LEU A 104 5.23 17.14 -4.19
N VAL A 105 4.45 17.91 -3.41
CA VAL A 105 4.40 19.38 -3.50
C VAL A 105 5.75 20.02 -3.16
N ILE A 106 6.43 19.55 -2.11
CA ILE A 106 7.78 20.02 -1.75
C ILE A 106 8.88 19.44 -2.65
N ARG A 107 8.51 18.71 -3.72
CA ARG A 107 9.41 18.10 -4.71
C ARG A 107 10.40 17.08 -4.14
N ARG A 108 10.03 16.43 -3.03
CA ARG A 108 10.82 15.37 -2.38
C ARG A 108 9.92 14.16 -2.08
N PRO A 109 9.45 13.45 -3.12
CA PRO A 109 8.57 12.29 -2.95
C PRO A 109 9.14 11.30 -1.93
N PHE A 110 8.31 10.81 -1.01
CA PHE A 110 8.77 9.94 0.07
C PHE A 110 9.43 8.65 -0.44
N THR A 111 9.00 8.14 -1.61
CA THR A 111 9.56 6.93 -2.22
C THR A 111 11.01 7.10 -2.68
N LEU A 112 11.44 8.34 -2.94
CA LEU A 112 12.79 8.64 -3.41
C LEU A 112 13.86 8.18 -2.42
N ALA A 113 13.58 8.32 -1.12
CA ALA A 113 14.52 7.95 -0.07
C ALA A 113 14.74 6.42 -0.05
N TYR A 114 13.68 5.64 -0.21
CA TYR A 114 13.76 4.18 -0.33
C TYR A 114 14.45 3.73 -1.61
N ALA A 115 14.12 4.34 -2.76
CA ALA A 115 14.72 3.98 -4.03
C ALA A 115 16.24 4.25 -4.05
N LYS A 116 16.71 5.31 -3.38
CA LYS A 116 18.13 5.61 -3.25
C LYS A 116 18.92 4.56 -2.47
N ASP A 117 18.28 3.83 -1.56
CA ASP A 117 18.96 2.77 -0.78
C ASP A 117 19.25 1.53 -1.62
N THR A 118 18.47 1.29 -2.68
CA THR A 118 18.60 0.12 -3.55
C THR A 118 19.24 0.43 -4.90
N THR A 119 19.27 1.69 -5.32
CA THR A 119 19.76 2.11 -6.64
C THR A 119 21.18 2.69 -6.54
N PRO A 120 22.10 2.35 -7.47
CA PRO A 120 23.43 2.97 -7.54
C PRO A 120 23.38 4.50 -7.60
N ARG A 121 24.34 5.15 -6.93
CA ARG A 121 24.40 6.61 -6.78
C ARG A 121 24.43 7.36 -8.12
N GLU A 122 24.98 6.74 -9.16
CA GLU A 122 25.09 7.30 -10.51
C GLU A 122 23.73 7.59 -11.15
N HIS A 123 22.68 6.88 -10.74
CA HIS A 123 21.33 7.05 -11.29
C HIS A 123 20.43 7.98 -10.47
N TRP A 124 20.85 8.41 -9.28
CA TRP A 124 20.01 9.13 -8.31
C TRP A 124 19.45 10.44 -8.83
N ASP A 125 20.17 11.11 -9.73
CA ASP A 125 19.78 12.39 -10.32
C ASP A 125 19.32 12.26 -11.78
N SER A 126 19.18 11.02 -12.28
CA SER A 126 18.70 10.81 -13.64
C SER A 126 17.22 11.24 -13.78
N PRO A 127 16.83 11.89 -14.90
CA PRO A 127 15.44 12.29 -15.12
C PRO A 127 14.45 11.11 -15.09
N LEU A 128 14.89 9.93 -15.54
CA LEU A 128 14.09 8.71 -15.52
C LEU A 128 13.84 8.22 -14.08
N PHE A 129 14.87 8.15 -13.25
CA PHE A 129 14.75 7.74 -11.85
C PHE A 129 13.82 8.66 -11.06
N LEU A 130 13.95 9.98 -11.25
CA LEU A 130 13.04 10.95 -10.66
C LEU A 130 11.61 10.74 -11.16
N LYS A 131 11.40 10.62 -12.49
CA LYS A 131 10.07 10.39 -13.07
C LYS A 131 9.38 9.13 -12.52
N ILE A 132 10.13 8.04 -12.34
CA ILE A 132 9.62 6.80 -11.74
C ILE A 132 9.14 7.04 -10.30
N ASN A 133 9.98 7.65 -9.47
CA ASN A 133 9.63 7.91 -8.07
C ASN A 133 8.46 8.88 -7.89
N TYR A 134 8.37 9.91 -8.74
CA TYR A 134 7.21 10.81 -8.74
C TYR A 134 5.92 10.09 -9.12
N ALA A 135 5.96 9.22 -10.13
CA ALA A 135 4.78 8.45 -10.53
C ALA A 135 4.34 7.48 -9.44
N ILE A 136 5.28 6.76 -8.83
CA ILE A 136 4.99 5.82 -7.74
C ILE A 136 4.43 6.56 -6.52
N SER A 137 5.08 7.65 -6.09
CA SER A 137 4.55 8.48 -4.99
C SER A 137 3.16 9.05 -5.30
N GLY A 138 2.90 9.41 -6.56
CA GLY A 138 1.58 9.83 -7.05
C GLY A 138 0.53 8.73 -6.96
N ALA A 139 0.89 7.49 -7.32
CA ALA A 139 0.00 6.33 -7.20
C ALA A 139 -0.36 6.04 -5.73
N TRP A 140 0.61 6.12 -4.82
CA TRP A 140 0.37 6.00 -3.38
C TRP A 140 -0.52 7.12 -2.85
N ALA A 141 -0.23 8.37 -3.22
CA ALA A 141 -1.08 9.51 -2.85
C ALA A 141 -2.53 9.33 -3.34
N ALA A 142 -2.71 8.87 -4.58
CA ALA A 142 -4.02 8.59 -5.15
C ALA A 142 -4.73 7.44 -4.42
N ALA A 143 -4.02 6.37 -4.07
CA ALA A 143 -4.58 5.24 -3.35
C ALA A 143 -5.07 5.65 -1.95
N PHE A 144 -4.26 6.38 -1.18
CA PHE A 144 -4.67 6.85 0.15
C PHE A 144 -5.81 7.86 0.07
N LEU A 145 -5.77 8.77 -0.90
CA LEU A 145 -6.86 9.74 -1.10
C LEU A 145 -8.16 9.04 -1.51
N PHE A 146 -8.08 8.04 -2.38
CA PHE A 146 -9.24 7.22 -2.75
C PHE A 146 -9.81 6.49 -1.53
N SER A 147 -8.96 5.83 -0.74
CA SER A 147 -9.39 5.15 0.49
C SER A 147 -10.07 6.10 1.46
N ALA A 148 -9.55 7.33 1.62
CA ALA A 148 -10.16 8.36 2.46
C ALA A 148 -11.55 8.79 1.92
N ILE A 149 -11.64 9.12 0.62
CA ILE A 149 -12.92 9.52 0.02
C ILE A 149 -13.97 8.42 0.16
N VAL A 150 -13.57 7.17 -0.05
CA VAL A 150 -14.45 6.01 0.05
C VAL A 150 -14.86 5.75 1.51
N GLY A 151 -13.93 5.79 2.46
CA GLY A 151 -14.21 5.65 3.89
C GLY A 151 -15.17 6.73 4.39
N ALA A 152 -14.87 8.00 4.10
CA ALA A 152 -15.74 9.12 4.39
C ALA A 152 -17.14 8.99 3.77
N TYR A 153 -17.26 8.42 2.57
CA TYR A 153 -18.57 8.12 1.97
C TYR A 153 -19.33 7.04 2.76
N GLY A 154 -18.65 5.98 3.20
CA GLY A 154 -19.23 4.95 4.07
C GLY A 154 -19.77 5.54 5.37
N ASP A 155 -18.96 6.37 6.03
CA ASP A 155 -19.32 7.00 7.29
C ASP A 155 -20.45 8.02 7.15
N ALA A 156 -20.32 8.94 6.19
CA ALA A 156 -21.22 10.09 6.09
C ALA A 156 -22.51 9.79 5.32
N VAL A 157 -22.47 8.90 4.32
CA VAL A 157 -23.61 8.63 3.43
C VAL A 157 -24.28 7.30 3.75
N LEU A 158 -23.50 6.24 4.01
CA LEU A 158 -24.06 4.93 4.36
C LEU A 158 -24.35 4.79 5.86
N ALA A 159 -23.81 5.70 6.69
CA ALA A 159 -23.86 5.62 8.15
C ALA A 159 -23.35 4.26 8.69
N ASP A 160 -22.38 3.67 7.98
CA ASP A 160 -21.81 2.35 8.26
C ASP A 160 -20.29 2.41 8.10
N ASN A 161 -19.60 2.56 9.23
CA ASN A 161 -18.16 2.69 9.31
C ASN A 161 -17.40 1.38 9.14
N ASN A 162 -18.11 0.27 9.14
CA ASN A 162 -17.54 -1.06 8.94
C ASN A 162 -18.10 -1.70 7.67
N ASN A 163 -18.58 -0.88 6.74
CA ASN A 163 -19.17 -1.35 5.51
C ASN A 163 -18.15 -2.18 4.71
N PHE A 164 -18.58 -3.36 4.28
CA PHE A 164 -17.73 -4.30 3.57
C PHE A 164 -16.99 -3.69 2.38
N TRP A 165 -17.66 -2.85 1.58
CA TRP A 165 -17.03 -2.24 0.41
C TRP A 165 -16.15 -1.05 0.76
N THR A 166 -16.68 -0.11 1.55
CA THR A 166 -16.02 1.18 1.75
C THR A 166 -14.95 1.15 2.84
N ALA A 167 -15.10 0.30 3.85
CA ALA A 167 -14.10 0.14 4.91
C ALA A 167 -13.01 -0.89 4.55
N TRP A 168 -13.32 -1.89 3.71
CA TRP A 168 -12.42 -3.01 3.47
C TRP A 168 -12.02 -3.19 2.00
N ILE A 169 -12.95 -3.61 1.13
CA ILE A 169 -12.58 -4.10 -0.21
C ILE A 169 -11.99 -3.01 -1.09
N LEU A 170 -12.60 -1.83 -1.15
CA LEU A 170 -12.11 -0.75 -1.99
C LEU A 170 -10.76 -0.19 -1.48
N PRO A 171 -10.57 0.11 -0.18
CA PRO A 171 -9.26 0.52 0.34
C PRO A 171 -8.16 -0.54 0.12
N ILE A 172 -8.43 -1.81 0.40
CA ILE A 172 -7.45 -2.89 0.19
C ILE A 172 -7.08 -2.98 -1.30
N GLY A 173 -8.06 -2.91 -2.20
CA GLY A 173 -7.82 -2.90 -3.64
C GLY A 173 -6.93 -1.73 -4.09
N ALA A 174 -7.13 -0.54 -3.52
CA ALA A 174 -6.30 0.63 -3.82
C ALA A 174 -4.85 0.45 -3.36
N ILE A 175 -4.62 -0.15 -2.19
CA ILE A 175 -3.28 -0.48 -1.68
C ILE A 175 -2.61 -1.54 -2.57
N ILE A 176 -3.30 -2.62 -2.93
CA ILE A 176 -2.76 -3.65 -3.81
C ILE A 176 -2.41 -3.06 -5.18
N PHE A 177 -3.25 -2.18 -5.72
CA PHE A 177 -2.94 -1.44 -6.94
C PHE A 177 -1.66 -0.61 -6.81
N ALA A 178 -1.50 0.17 -5.74
CA ALA A 178 -0.30 0.97 -5.52
C ALA A 178 0.96 0.11 -5.42
N VAL A 179 0.89 -1.05 -4.76
CA VAL A 179 1.98 -2.04 -4.69
C VAL A 179 2.28 -2.60 -6.08
N SER A 180 1.27 -3.08 -6.79
CA SER A 180 1.44 -3.64 -8.15
C SER A 180 2.02 -2.61 -9.11
N PHE A 181 1.60 -1.35 -9.03
CA PHE A 181 2.17 -0.25 -9.80
C PHE A 181 3.63 0.04 -9.42
N THR A 182 3.98 -0.04 -8.13
CA THR A 182 5.34 0.16 -7.64
C THR A 182 6.30 -0.89 -8.21
N GLU A 183 5.85 -2.15 -8.33
CA GLU A 183 6.63 -3.24 -8.92
C GLU A 183 6.69 -3.15 -10.44
N PHE A 184 5.57 -2.84 -11.11
CA PHE A 184 5.47 -2.83 -12.57
C PHE A 184 6.11 -1.61 -13.25
N TYR A 185 5.90 -0.41 -12.69
CA TYR A 185 6.20 0.83 -13.41
C TYR A 185 7.69 1.11 -13.67
N PRO A 186 8.64 0.81 -12.76
CA PRO A 186 10.06 0.99 -13.03
C PRO A 186 10.56 0.25 -14.27
N ASP A 187 10.20 -1.02 -14.39
CA ASP A 187 10.62 -1.88 -15.51
C ASP A 187 9.99 -1.40 -16.81
N TYR A 188 8.68 -1.11 -16.78
CA TYR A 188 7.96 -0.54 -17.93
C TYR A 188 8.56 0.79 -18.39
N ALA A 189 8.85 1.71 -17.46
CA ALA A 189 9.42 3.01 -17.78
C ALA A 189 10.84 2.91 -18.33
N THR A 190 11.64 1.98 -17.82
CA THR A 190 13.02 1.74 -18.26
C THR A 190 13.07 1.13 -19.66
N ALA A 191 12.29 0.07 -19.91
CA ALA A 191 12.19 -0.54 -21.24
C ALA A 191 11.67 0.46 -22.28
N LYS A 192 10.65 1.26 -21.92
CA LYS A 192 10.14 2.31 -22.82
C LYS A 192 11.16 3.40 -23.12
N PHE A 193 11.98 3.77 -22.14
CA PHE A 193 13.05 4.74 -22.34
C PHE A 193 14.14 4.19 -23.27
N ALA A 194 14.59 2.96 -23.04
CA ALA A 194 15.60 2.30 -23.87
C ALA A 194 15.15 2.17 -25.33
N GLN A 195 13.90 1.79 -25.58
CA GLN A 195 13.32 1.80 -26.92
C GLN A 195 13.31 3.19 -27.56
N SER A 196 13.00 4.24 -26.79
CA SER A 196 12.96 5.61 -27.31
C SER A 196 14.32 6.14 -27.75
N VAL A 197 15.41 5.59 -27.20
CA VAL A 197 16.79 5.93 -27.58
C VAL A 197 17.40 4.93 -28.57
N GLY A 198 16.64 3.93 -29.02
CA GLY A 198 17.08 2.94 -30.00
C GLY A 198 17.98 1.84 -29.43
N GLU A 199 18.03 1.68 -28.11
CA GLU A 199 18.73 0.56 -27.48
C GLU A 199 17.94 -0.74 -27.69
N PRO A 200 18.59 -1.86 -28.06
CA PRO A 200 17.93 -3.14 -28.14
C PRO A 200 17.49 -3.60 -26.76
N THR A 201 16.19 -3.59 -26.52
CA THR A 201 15.59 -4.17 -25.30
C THR A 201 14.38 -5.00 -25.67
N ASP A 202 14.06 -5.96 -24.80
CA ASP A 202 12.78 -6.64 -24.86
C ASP A 202 11.62 -5.61 -24.82
N PRO A 203 10.50 -5.90 -25.48
CA PRO A 203 9.34 -5.02 -25.45
C PRO A 203 8.85 -4.81 -24.01
N PRO A 204 8.50 -3.57 -23.62
CA PRO A 204 7.97 -3.29 -22.29
C PRO A 204 6.79 -4.20 -22.00
N ALA A 205 6.73 -4.69 -20.75
CA ALA A 205 5.64 -5.54 -20.29
C ALA A 205 4.28 -4.88 -20.61
N PRO A 206 3.26 -5.67 -21.01
CA PRO A 206 1.94 -5.13 -21.29
C PRO A 206 1.40 -4.38 -20.08
N VAL A 207 0.79 -3.22 -20.30
CA VAL A 207 0.16 -2.41 -19.23
C VAL A 207 -0.87 -3.23 -18.46
N LEU A 208 -1.48 -4.24 -19.09
CA LEU A 208 -2.41 -5.17 -18.45
C LEU A 208 -1.81 -5.90 -17.23
N LYS A 209 -0.48 -6.11 -17.19
CA LYS A 209 0.24 -6.77 -16.08
C LYS A 209 0.04 -6.06 -14.74
N VAL A 210 -0.19 -4.74 -14.73
CA VAL A 210 -0.48 -3.97 -13.51
C VAL A 210 -1.83 -4.36 -12.87
N PHE A 211 -2.69 -5.09 -13.60
CA PHE A 211 -3.99 -5.55 -13.12
C PHE A 211 -4.03 -7.06 -12.86
N ASP A 212 -2.88 -7.75 -12.85
CA ASP A 212 -2.81 -9.20 -12.59
C ASP A 212 -3.36 -9.60 -11.22
N TRP A 213 -3.29 -8.67 -10.26
CA TRP A 213 -3.83 -8.85 -8.91
C TRP A 213 -5.37 -8.81 -8.87
N LEU A 214 -6.03 -8.20 -9.86
CA LEU A 214 -7.46 -7.87 -9.76
C LEU A 214 -8.35 -9.13 -9.80
N PRO A 215 -8.18 -10.10 -10.73
CA PRO A 215 -9.02 -11.29 -10.73
C PRO A 215 -8.93 -12.17 -9.46
N PRO A 216 -7.73 -12.49 -8.91
CA PRO A 216 -7.66 -13.22 -7.64
C PRO A 216 -8.22 -12.39 -6.49
N PHE A 217 -8.01 -11.07 -6.48
CA PHE A 217 -8.61 -10.18 -5.48
C PHE A 217 -10.15 -10.20 -5.51
N VAL A 218 -10.76 -10.10 -6.69
CA VAL A 218 -12.22 -10.20 -6.87
C VAL A 218 -12.75 -11.56 -6.38
N THR A 219 -12.00 -12.63 -6.62
CA THR A 219 -12.34 -13.96 -6.11
C THR A 219 -12.34 -13.98 -4.58
N VAL A 220 -11.28 -13.47 -3.95
CA VAL A 220 -11.15 -13.41 -2.49
C VAL A 220 -12.23 -12.51 -1.88
N ALA A 221 -12.52 -11.36 -2.50
CA ALA A 221 -13.59 -10.46 -2.07
C ALA A 221 -14.96 -11.16 -2.14
N GLY A 222 -15.24 -11.91 -3.22
CA GLY A 222 -16.46 -12.71 -3.34
C GLY A 222 -16.58 -13.77 -2.25
N ILE A 223 -15.51 -14.50 -1.95
CA ILE A 223 -15.47 -15.50 -0.87
C ILE A 223 -15.68 -14.81 0.48
N ALA A 224 -14.92 -13.74 0.77
CA ALA A 224 -14.98 -13.04 2.05
C ALA A 224 -16.38 -12.48 2.32
N GLY A 225 -16.98 -11.83 1.32
CA GLY A 225 -18.32 -11.25 1.45
C GLY A 225 -19.43 -12.31 1.54
N TRP A 226 -19.23 -13.47 0.92
CA TRP A 226 -20.19 -14.58 1.05
C TRP A 226 -20.09 -15.26 2.41
N VAL A 227 -18.87 -15.55 2.89
CA VAL A 227 -18.64 -16.22 4.19
C VAL A 227 -19.01 -15.35 5.38
N SER A 228 -18.89 -14.01 5.25
CA SER A 228 -19.27 -13.07 6.31
C SER A 228 -20.74 -12.65 6.28
N ASP A 229 -21.54 -13.21 5.37
CA ASP A 229 -22.94 -12.79 5.09
C ASP A 229 -23.07 -11.29 4.72
N ALA A 230 -21.97 -10.64 4.34
CA ALA A 230 -21.96 -9.23 3.92
C ALA A 230 -22.51 -9.02 2.50
N LEU A 231 -22.56 -10.08 1.70
CA LEU A 231 -23.09 -10.07 0.34
C LEU A 231 -24.22 -11.10 0.19
N PRO A 232 -25.25 -10.80 -0.62
CA PRO A 232 -26.19 -11.83 -1.05
C PRO A 232 -25.48 -12.97 -1.76
N ASP A 233 -25.95 -14.21 -1.58
CA ASP A 233 -25.38 -15.42 -2.19
C ASP A 233 -25.07 -15.25 -3.68
N ALA A 234 -26.04 -14.69 -4.43
CA ALA A 234 -25.91 -14.47 -5.86
C ALA A 234 -24.73 -13.54 -6.21
N VAL A 235 -24.51 -12.49 -5.40
CA VAL A 235 -23.43 -11.53 -5.62
C VAL A 235 -22.08 -12.15 -5.26
N GLY A 236 -22.00 -12.84 -4.11
CA GLY A 236 -20.79 -13.56 -3.69
C GLY A 236 -20.35 -14.58 -4.73
N ILE A 237 -21.27 -15.45 -5.17
CA ILE A 237 -21.01 -16.46 -6.20
C ILE A 237 -20.62 -15.81 -7.53
N ALA A 238 -21.30 -14.74 -7.95
CA ALA A 238 -20.97 -14.04 -9.18
C ALA A 238 -19.54 -13.49 -9.17
N LEU A 239 -19.12 -12.85 -8.07
CA LEU A 239 -17.75 -12.34 -7.92
C LEU A 239 -16.71 -13.46 -7.99
N ILE A 240 -16.97 -14.61 -7.34
CA ILE A 240 -16.08 -15.78 -7.39
C ILE A 240 -15.93 -16.27 -8.84
N VAL A 241 -17.05 -16.46 -9.54
CA VAL A 241 -17.05 -16.93 -10.94
C VAL A 241 -16.32 -15.95 -11.85
N VAL A 242 -16.59 -14.65 -11.71
CA VAL A 242 -15.94 -13.58 -12.50
C VAL A 242 -14.44 -13.54 -12.22
N GLY A 243 -14.03 -13.61 -10.95
CA GLY A 243 -12.62 -13.61 -10.57
C GLY A 243 -11.86 -14.83 -11.09
N VAL A 244 -12.44 -16.02 -11.01
CA VAL A 244 -11.84 -17.26 -11.54
C VAL A 244 -11.75 -17.22 -13.06
N ALA A 245 -12.83 -16.82 -13.76
CA ALA A 245 -12.85 -16.69 -15.21
C ALA A 245 -11.85 -15.62 -15.69
N GLY A 246 -11.79 -14.47 -14.99
CA GLY A 246 -10.82 -13.41 -15.24
C GLY A 246 -9.39 -13.90 -15.08
N SER A 247 -9.11 -14.70 -14.03
CA SER A 247 -7.79 -15.30 -13.80
C SER A 247 -7.38 -16.28 -14.91
N ALA A 248 -8.34 -17.03 -15.44
CA ALA A 248 -8.10 -17.90 -16.60
C ALA A 248 -7.86 -17.11 -17.89
N LEU A 249 -8.57 -15.99 -18.07
CA LEU A 249 -8.39 -15.10 -19.22
C LEU A 249 -7.03 -14.38 -19.18
N MET A 250 -6.65 -13.81 -18.03
CA MET A 250 -5.37 -13.13 -17.86
C MET A 250 -4.18 -14.04 -18.16
N ARG A 251 -4.23 -15.30 -17.72
CA ARG A 251 -3.20 -16.32 -18.07
C ARG A 251 -3.08 -16.60 -19.57
N LYS A 252 -4.14 -16.40 -20.35
CA LYS A 252 -4.09 -16.52 -21.81
C LYS A 252 -3.54 -15.26 -22.48
N LEU A 253 -3.83 -14.09 -21.91
CA LEU A 253 -3.42 -12.79 -22.44
C LEU A 253 -1.97 -12.42 -22.05
N LEU A 254 -1.48 -12.95 -20.94
CA LEU A 254 -0.14 -12.78 -20.41
C LEU A 254 0.52 -14.16 -20.28
N PRO A 255 1.04 -14.74 -21.37
CA PRO A 255 1.79 -15.98 -21.30
C PRO A 255 3.00 -15.80 -20.38
N ALA A 256 3.33 -16.83 -19.60
CA ALA A 256 4.51 -16.83 -18.74
C ALA A 256 5.77 -16.46 -19.55
N GLU A 257 6.61 -15.58 -18.99
CA GLU A 257 7.99 -15.42 -19.46
C GLU A 257 8.62 -16.81 -19.55
N ALA A 258 9.18 -17.13 -20.73
CA ALA A 258 9.90 -18.38 -20.93
C ALA A 258 10.97 -18.47 -19.84
N PRO A 259 11.16 -19.63 -19.19
CA PRO A 259 12.18 -19.78 -18.16
C PRO A 259 13.51 -19.34 -18.75
N GLU A 260 14.15 -18.38 -18.07
CA GLU A 260 15.50 -17.92 -18.36
C GLU A 260 16.36 -19.16 -18.57
N SER A 261 16.88 -19.34 -19.78
CA SER A 261 17.80 -20.43 -20.07
C SER A 261 18.97 -20.23 -19.11
N THR A 262 19.06 -21.07 -18.09
CA THR A 262 20.27 -21.21 -17.28
C THR A 262 21.37 -21.64 -18.24
N ASP A 263 22.08 -20.70 -18.85
CA ASP A 263 23.32 -20.96 -19.59
C ASP A 263 24.39 -21.18 -18.51
N PRO A 264 24.85 -22.42 -18.28
CA PRO A 264 25.97 -22.66 -17.40
C PRO A 264 27.24 -22.39 -18.21
N ARG A 265 27.78 -21.17 -18.11
CA ARG A 265 29.17 -20.89 -18.47
C ARG A 265 29.95 -20.41 -17.27
#